data_AF-A0A0S8CAZ4-F1
#
_entry.id   AF-A0A0S8CAZ4-F1
#
_cell.length_a   1.000
_cell.length_b   1.000
_cell.length_c   1.000
_cell.angle_alpha   90.00
_cell.angle_beta   90.00
_cell.angle_gamma   90.00
#
_symmetry.space_group_name_H-M   'P 1'
#
loop_
_entity.id
_entity.type
_entity.pdbx_description
1 polymer ?
#
loop_
_entity_poly.entity_id
_entity_poly.type
_entity_poly.pdbx_seq_one_letter_code
_entity_poly.pdbx_strand_id
1 'polypeptide(L)'
;RKAAYGIEESIDMIVKSDESIRIGEQTVPMKKILDEVRLKEGEILETALGTKAAKEKPRDHGIHVVQADQNIWDIHFKLLKDYYEHKGIQLSPLADEPDRLGHSSGFGKILKFSEHMVHIYNVKEDKLETDLDLIYPLSKVVIYNMGHIFALLDRIDYKDVHRIEFDGETLWLPAEQ
;
A
#
# COMPACT_ATOMS: atom_id res chain seq x y z
N ARG A 1 -8.05 -0.37 15.39
CA ARG A 1 -8.15 -0.85 14.00
C ARG A 1 -6.84 -1.51 13.57
N LYS A 2 -5.67 -0.89 13.79
CA LYS A 2 -4.33 -1.44 13.41
C LYS A 2 -4.06 -2.88 13.88
N ALA A 3 -4.36 -3.19 15.14
CA ALA A 3 -4.18 -4.53 15.69
C ALA A 3 -4.90 -5.66 14.90
N ALA A 4 -6.03 -5.37 14.24
CA ALA A 4 -6.73 -6.37 13.42
C ALA A 4 -5.93 -6.81 12.18
N TYR A 5 -4.94 -6.00 11.79
CA TYR A 5 -4.11 -6.17 10.61
C TYR A 5 -2.64 -6.47 10.94
N GLY A 6 -2.24 -6.43 12.22
CA GLY A 6 -0.86 -6.73 12.63
C GLY A 6 0.18 -5.68 12.22
N ILE A 7 -0.21 -4.41 12.11
CA ILE A 7 0.61 -3.32 11.53
C ILE A 7 0.66 -2.11 12.46
N GLU A 8 1.18 -2.32 13.65
CA GLU A 8 1.11 -1.30 14.70
C GLU A 8 2.05 -0.12 14.46
N GLU A 9 3.20 -0.34 13.82
CA GLU A 9 4.25 0.68 13.68
C GLU A 9 4.37 1.27 12.27
N SER A 10 4.02 0.50 11.24
CA SER A 10 4.15 0.85 9.82
C SER A 10 3.05 1.76 9.28
N ILE A 11 1.92 1.85 9.99
CA ILE A 11 0.78 2.67 9.61
C ILE A 11 0.43 3.60 10.78
N ASP A 12 0.31 4.89 10.50
CA ASP A 12 -0.07 5.88 11.52
C ASP A 12 -1.54 5.75 11.90
N MET A 13 -2.42 5.58 10.91
CA MET A 13 -3.87 5.49 11.12
C MET A 13 -4.59 4.65 10.08
N ILE A 14 -5.75 4.10 10.46
CA ILE A 14 -6.66 3.40 9.54
C ILE A 14 -7.97 4.16 9.46
N VAL A 15 -8.31 4.60 8.26
CA VAL A 15 -9.42 5.50 7.95
C VAL A 15 -10.35 4.85 6.95
N LYS A 16 -11.65 5.01 7.15
CA LYS A 16 -12.66 4.51 6.22
C LYS A 16 -12.83 5.46 5.04
N SER A 17 -13.36 4.93 3.94
CA SER A 17 -13.59 5.70 2.72
C SER A 17 -14.55 6.91 2.91
N ASP A 18 -15.38 6.90 3.95
CA ASP A 18 -16.33 7.96 4.30
C ASP A 18 -15.85 8.89 5.44
N GLU A 19 -14.64 8.66 5.97
CA GLU A 19 -14.03 9.47 7.02
C GLU A 19 -13.10 10.55 6.42
N SER A 20 -12.55 11.41 7.27
CA SER A 20 -11.56 12.43 6.89
C SER A 20 -10.25 12.20 7.64
N ILE A 21 -9.14 12.51 6.97
CA ILE A 21 -7.81 12.56 7.58
C ILE A 21 -7.50 13.99 8.05
N ARG A 22 -6.90 14.15 9.22
CA ARG A 22 -6.36 15.44 9.68
C ARG A 22 -4.85 15.33 9.88
N ILE A 23 -4.11 16.19 9.18
CA ILE A 23 -2.64 16.22 9.19
C ILE A 23 -2.20 17.67 9.42
N GLY A 24 -1.62 17.92 10.60
CA GLY A 24 -1.41 19.28 11.08
C GLY A 24 -2.74 20.04 11.16
N GLU A 25 -2.83 21.15 10.43
CA GLU A 25 -4.02 22.00 10.35
C GLU A 25 -4.96 21.65 9.19
N GLN A 26 -4.54 20.77 8.28
CA GLN A 26 -5.32 20.42 7.10
C GLN A 26 -6.20 19.21 7.37
N THR A 27 -7.44 19.26 6.89
CA THR A 27 -8.41 18.16 6.98
C THR A 27 -8.87 17.81 5.58
N VAL A 28 -8.64 16.57 5.15
CA VAL A 28 -8.94 16.10 3.80
C VAL A 28 -9.94 14.94 3.89
N PRO A 29 -11.10 15.01 3.19
CA PRO A 29 -12.03 13.89 3.10
C PRO A 29 -11.41 12.73 2.32
N MET A 30 -11.48 11.51 2.86
CA MET A 30 -10.88 10.35 2.20
C MET A 30 -11.55 10.04 0.87
N LYS A 31 -12.87 10.22 0.79
CA LYS A 31 -13.64 10.11 -0.45
C LYS A 31 -13.06 10.95 -1.60
N LYS A 32 -12.62 12.18 -1.31
CA LYS A 32 -12.06 13.07 -2.33
C LYS A 32 -10.81 12.47 -2.96
N ILE A 33 -9.89 11.99 -2.13
CA ILE A 33 -8.64 11.38 -2.59
C ILE A 33 -8.94 10.15 -3.45
N LEU A 34 -9.91 9.32 -3.03
CA LEU A 34 -10.33 8.14 -3.79
C LEU A 34 -10.97 8.51 -5.13
N ASP A 35 -11.76 9.58 -5.19
CA ASP A 35 -12.34 10.08 -6.44
C ASP A 35 -11.24 10.58 -7.39
N GLU A 36 -10.19 11.24 -6.90
CA GLU A 36 -9.01 11.61 -7.71
C GLU A 36 -8.25 10.39 -8.22
N VAL A 37 -8.10 9.34 -7.40
CA VAL A 37 -7.41 8.09 -7.79
C VAL A 37 -8.13 7.46 -8.98
N ARG A 38 -9.45 7.31 -8.87
CA ARG A 38 -10.31 6.73 -9.92
C ARG A 38 -10.20 7.49 -11.24
N LEU A 39 -10.22 8.82 -11.17
CA LEU A 39 -10.05 9.69 -12.34
C LEU A 39 -8.68 9.48 -13.01
N LYS A 40 -7.61 9.31 -12.21
CA LYS A 40 -6.25 9.08 -12.72
C LYS A 40 -6.09 7.69 -13.34
N GLU A 41 -6.69 6.66 -12.75
CA GLU A 41 -6.66 5.28 -13.25
C GLU A 41 -7.53 5.08 -14.50
N GLY A 42 -8.27 6.11 -14.92
CA GLY A 42 -9.18 6.02 -16.05
C GLY A 42 -10.40 5.16 -15.75
N GLU A 43 -10.72 4.90 -14.47
CA GLU A 43 -11.99 4.32 -14.08
C GLU A 43 -13.11 5.29 -14.48
N ILE A 44 -13.80 4.96 -15.58
CA ILE A 44 -14.95 5.73 -16.03
C ILE A 44 -16.02 5.64 -14.94
N LEU A 45 -16.42 6.79 -14.41
CA LEU A 45 -17.60 6.92 -13.58
C LEU A 45 -18.83 6.62 -14.45
N GLU A 46 -19.14 5.35 -14.67
CA GLU A 46 -20.52 4.95 -14.93
C GLU A 46 -21.30 5.28 -13.66
N THR A 47 -21.66 6.55 -13.50
CA THR A 47 -22.87 6.90 -12.79
C THR A 47 -23.98 6.36 -13.67
N ALA A 48 -24.22 5.04 -13.59
CA ALA A 48 -25.32 4.39 -14.24
C ALA A 48 -26.58 5.13 -13.82
N LEU A 49 -27.13 5.90 -14.76
CA LEU A 49 -28.48 6.40 -14.71
C LEU A 49 -29.38 5.17 -14.51
N GLY A 50 -29.80 4.93 -13.27
CA GLY A 50 -30.78 3.89 -12.96
C GLY A 50 -30.21 2.59 -12.42
N THR A 51 -29.64 2.63 -11.22
CA THR A 51 -29.96 1.67 -10.15
C THR A 51 -29.43 2.26 -8.86
N LYS A 52 -30.17 2.11 -7.76
CA LYS A 52 -29.72 2.56 -6.43
C LYS A 52 -28.28 2.07 -6.24
N ALA A 53 -27.32 2.98 -6.24
CA ALA A 53 -25.95 2.69 -5.86
C ALA A 53 -26.04 1.94 -4.53
N ALA A 54 -25.79 0.63 -4.55
CA ALA A 54 -25.58 -0.11 -3.33
C ALA A 54 -24.45 0.65 -2.65
N LYS A 55 -24.72 1.27 -1.50
CA LYS A 55 -23.68 1.98 -0.75
C LYS A 55 -22.56 0.97 -0.57
N GLU A 56 -21.47 1.13 -1.33
CA GLU A 56 -20.28 0.31 -1.13
C GLU A 56 -19.93 0.44 0.34
N LYS A 57 -19.74 -0.70 1.01
CA LYS A 57 -19.33 -0.67 2.41
C LYS A 57 -18.04 0.14 2.51
N PRO A 58 -17.92 1.09 3.44
CA PRO A 58 -16.70 1.84 3.60
C PRO A 58 -15.53 0.89 3.79
N ARG A 59 -14.54 0.99 2.90
CA ARG A 59 -13.32 0.18 2.94
C ARG A 59 -12.30 0.87 3.84
N ASP A 60 -11.51 0.07 4.54
CA ASP A 60 -10.44 0.54 5.40
C ASP A 60 -9.18 0.85 4.57
N HIS A 61 -8.61 2.03 4.84
CA HIS A 61 -7.40 2.54 4.20
C HIS A 61 -6.34 2.85 5.25
N GLY A 62 -5.13 2.35 5.05
CA GLY A 62 -3.99 2.63 5.92
C GLY A 62 -3.29 3.89 5.45
N ILE A 63 -3.02 4.81 6.37
CA ILE A 63 -2.36 6.07 6.08
C ILE A 63 -1.03 6.09 6.83
N HIS A 64 0.05 6.27 6.08
CA HIS A 64 1.39 6.55 6.61
C HIS A 64 1.79 7.97 6.23
N VAL A 65 2.17 8.77 7.22
CA VAL A 65 2.69 10.13 7.06
C VAL A 65 4.19 10.03 6.85
N VAL A 66 4.65 10.47 5.68
CA VAL A 66 6.07 10.42 5.32
C VAL A 66 6.89 11.23 6.33
N GLN A 67 7.88 10.58 6.95
CA GLN A 67 8.83 11.20 7.87
C GLN A 67 10.08 11.68 7.12
N ALA A 68 10.92 12.46 7.81
CA ALA A 68 12.24 12.81 7.31
C ALA A 68 13.06 11.55 7.01
N ASP A 69 13.83 11.59 5.93
CA ASP A 69 14.77 10.54 5.51
C ASP A 69 14.13 9.18 5.16
N GLN A 70 12.80 9.12 5.02
CA GLN A 70 12.13 7.94 4.48
C GLN A 70 12.07 8.00 2.97
N ASN A 71 12.26 6.85 2.34
CA ASN A 71 11.86 6.62 0.95
C ASN A 71 10.65 5.65 0.90
N ILE A 72 10.04 5.50 -0.27
CA ILE A 72 8.83 4.68 -0.43
C ILE A 72 9.10 3.19 -0.16
N TRP A 73 10.29 2.70 -0.48
CA TRP A 73 10.74 1.33 -0.24
C TRP A 73 10.85 1.02 1.24
N ASP A 74 11.43 1.91 2.03
CA ASP A 74 11.54 1.74 3.48
C ASP A 74 10.17 1.64 4.14
N ILE A 75 9.22 2.47 3.68
CA ILE A 75 7.84 2.48 4.18
C ILE A 75 7.16 1.15 3.84
N HIS A 76 7.29 0.68 2.59
CA HIS A 76 6.75 -0.62 2.16
C HIS A 76 7.39 -1.80 2.90
N PHE A 77 8.71 -1.77 3.09
CA PHE A 77 9.43 -2.84 3.76
C PHE A 77 9.07 -2.91 5.23
N LYS A 78 8.90 -1.75 5.90
CA LYS A 78 8.40 -1.72 7.28
C LYS A 78 7.00 -2.33 7.39
N LEU A 79 6.11 -2.05 6.44
CA LEU A 79 4.76 -2.64 6.42
C LEU A 79 4.79 -4.17 6.29
N LEU A 80 5.60 -4.69 5.37
CA LEU A 80 5.83 -6.12 5.22
C LEU A 80 6.40 -6.73 6.50
N LYS A 81 7.42 -6.09 7.08
CA LYS A 81 8.05 -6.53 8.32
C LYS A 81 7.03 -6.68 9.45
N ASP A 82 6.27 -5.64 9.75
CA ASP A 82 5.24 -5.67 10.78
C ASP A 82 4.25 -6.82 10.56
N TYR A 83 3.75 -6.96 9.32
CA TYR A 83 2.77 -7.98 8.98
C TYR A 83 3.29 -9.40 9.22
N TYR A 84 4.50 -9.72 8.77
CA TYR A 84 5.08 -11.05 8.98
C TYR A 84 5.48 -11.28 10.44
N GLU A 85 5.97 -10.26 11.15
CA GLU A 85 6.27 -10.35 12.59
C GLU A 85 5.00 -10.69 13.39
N HIS A 86 3.86 -10.08 13.05
CA HIS A 86 2.57 -10.44 13.63
C HIS A 86 2.13 -11.88 13.33
N LYS A 87 2.56 -12.46 12.21
CA LYS A 87 2.37 -13.89 11.88
C LYS A 87 3.41 -14.80 12.53
N GLY A 88 4.29 -14.26 13.38
CA GLY A 88 5.36 -15.00 14.06
C GLY A 88 6.59 -15.27 13.21
N ILE A 89 6.74 -14.57 12.08
CA ILE A 89 7.84 -14.71 11.13
C ILE A 89 8.73 -13.48 11.24
N GLN A 90 9.97 -13.68 11.69
CA GLN A 90 10.95 -12.60 11.75
C GLN A 90 11.62 -12.43 10.40
N LEU A 91 11.40 -11.27 9.77
CA LEU A 91 12.07 -10.92 8.53
C LEU A 91 13.51 -10.46 8.78
N SER A 92 14.43 -11.00 7.98
CA SER A 92 15.80 -10.49 7.93
C SER A 92 15.77 -9.01 7.53
N PRO A 93 16.61 -8.14 8.14
CA PRO A 93 16.79 -6.77 7.66
C PRO A 93 17.30 -6.67 6.22
N LEU A 94 17.83 -7.77 5.68
CA LEU A 94 18.35 -7.88 4.31
C LEU A 94 17.43 -8.73 3.42
N ALA A 95 16.18 -8.95 3.81
CA ALA A 95 15.28 -9.87 3.13
C ALA A 95 14.93 -9.42 1.71
N ASP A 96 14.98 -8.11 1.46
CA ASP A 96 14.74 -7.46 0.17
C ASP A 96 15.99 -7.36 -0.72
N GLU A 97 17.19 -7.56 -0.17
CA GLU A 97 18.44 -7.49 -0.91
C GLU A 97 18.51 -8.55 -2.04
N PRO A 98 19.18 -8.25 -3.16
CA PRO A 98 19.36 -9.21 -4.24
C PRO A 98 20.24 -10.40 -3.81
N ASP A 99 20.09 -11.52 -4.51
CA ASP A 99 20.93 -12.69 -4.30
C ASP A 99 22.39 -12.47 -4.77
N ARG A 100 23.25 -13.48 -4.54
CA ARG A 100 24.68 -13.40 -4.93
C ARG A 100 24.91 -13.26 -6.44
N LEU A 101 23.89 -13.55 -7.27
CA LEU A 101 23.92 -13.41 -8.72
C LEU A 101 23.35 -12.05 -9.17
N GLY A 102 22.85 -11.23 -8.23
CA GLY A 102 22.24 -9.94 -8.49
C GLY A 102 20.75 -10.01 -8.81
N HIS A 103 20.09 -11.16 -8.66
CA HIS A 103 18.65 -11.27 -8.88
C HIS A 103 17.87 -10.73 -7.69
N SER A 104 16.77 -10.03 -7.95
CA SER A 104 15.87 -9.54 -6.90
C SER A 104 15.34 -10.70 -6.05
N SER A 105 15.37 -10.52 -4.73
CA SER A 105 14.73 -11.44 -3.79
C SER A 105 13.21 -11.51 -4.01
N GLY A 106 12.58 -12.55 -3.46
CA GLY A 106 11.12 -12.64 -3.44
C GLY A 106 10.47 -11.45 -2.74
N PHE A 107 11.06 -10.95 -1.64
CA PHE A 107 10.59 -9.74 -0.98
C PHE A 107 10.81 -8.49 -1.82
N GLY A 108 11.94 -8.37 -2.52
CA GLY A 108 12.18 -7.29 -3.47
C GLY A 108 11.13 -7.27 -4.59
N LYS A 109 10.71 -8.44 -5.09
CA LYS A 109 9.61 -8.56 -6.07
C LYS A 109 8.26 -8.16 -5.46
N ILE A 110 7.95 -8.57 -4.22
CA ILE A 110 6.73 -8.13 -3.52
C ILE A 110 6.73 -6.61 -3.32
N LEU A 111 7.86 -6.03 -2.90
CA LEU A 111 8.02 -4.59 -2.72
C LEU A 111 7.80 -3.84 -4.03
N LYS A 112 8.42 -4.31 -5.12
CA LYS A 112 8.24 -3.69 -6.43
C LYS A 112 6.79 -3.75 -6.89
N PHE A 113 6.11 -4.89 -6.70
CA PHE A 113 4.69 -5.01 -6.98
C PHE A 113 3.83 -4.08 -6.10
N SER A 114 4.23 -3.83 -4.85
CA SER A 114 3.49 -2.98 -3.92
C SER A 114 3.44 -1.50 -4.32
N GLU A 115 4.33 -1.04 -5.21
CA GLU A 115 4.25 0.28 -5.83
C GLU A 115 2.93 0.50 -6.60
N HIS A 116 2.35 -0.57 -7.15
CA HIS A 116 1.07 -0.50 -7.86
C HIS A 116 -0.14 -0.48 -6.91
N MET A 117 0.08 -0.77 -5.62
CA MET A 117 -0.99 -0.91 -4.63
C MET A 117 -1.14 0.31 -3.73
N VAL A 118 -0.41 1.37 -4.03
CA VAL A 118 -0.29 2.54 -3.17
C VAL A 118 -0.55 3.83 -3.93
N HIS A 119 -1.12 4.79 -3.23
CA HIS A 119 -1.26 6.15 -3.73
C HIS A 119 -0.56 7.12 -2.80
N ILE A 120 0.09 8.11 -3.38
CA ILE A 120 0.72 9.20 -2.63
C ILE A 120 -0.13 10.45 -2.82
N TYR A 121 -0.53 11.06 -1.72
CA TYR A 121 -1.30 12.30 -1.73
C TYR A 121 -0.51 13.42 -1.08
N ASN A 122 -0.33 14.52 -1.81
CA ASN A 122 0.25 15.74 -1.27
C ASN A 122 -0.86 16.54 -0.61
N VAL A 123 -0.88 16.53 0.72
CA VAL A 123 -1.90 17.19 1.54
C VAL A 123 -1.82 18.71 1.35
N LYS A 124 -0.61 19.27 1.25
CA LYS A 124 -0.39 20.72 1.08
C LYS A 124 -0.86 21.26 -0.25
N GLU A 125 -0.60 20.51 -1.32
CA GLU A 125 -1.00 20.88 -2.68
C GLU A 125 -2.36 20.32 -3.07
N ASP A 126 -2.98 19.54 -2.18
CA ASP A 126 -4.33 19.03 -2.33
C ASP A 126 -4.51 18.20 -3.61
N LYS A 127 -3.50 17.39 -3.94
CA LYS A 127 -3.42 16.61 -5.19
C LYS A 127 -2.71 15.26 -5.01
N LEU A 128 -3.06 14.30 -5.86
CA LEU A 128 -2.26 13.08 -6.02
C LEU A 128 -0.88 13.37 -6.59
N GLU A 129 0.12 12.69 -6.01
CA GLU A 129 1.47 12.65 -6.54
C GLU A 129 1.61 11.45 -7.48
N THR A 130 2.27 11.67 -8.61
CA THR A 130 2.50 10.62 -9.60
C THR A 130 3.89 10.03 -9.52
N ASP A 131 4.83 10.82 -9.02
CA ASP A 131 6.21 10.42 -8.85
C ASP A 131 6.42 9.85 -7.44
N LEU A 132 6.63 8.53 -7.36
CA LEU A 132 6.85 7.82 -6.10
C LEU A 132 8.21 8.15 -5.46
N ASP A 133 9.17 8.67 -6.25
CA ASP A 133 10.50 9.06 -5.77
C ASP A 133 10.46 10.44 -5.09
N LEU A 134 9.44 11.25 -5.40
CA LEU A 134 9.22 12.53 -4.74
C LEU A 134 8.33 12.33 -3.52
N ILE A 135 8.90 11.90 -2.39
CA ILE A 135 8.22 11.95 -1.10
C ILE A 135 8.83 13.01 -0.18
N TYR A 136 8.01 14.01 0.19
CA TYR A 136 8.42 15.13 1.03
C TYR A 136 7.85 14.92 2.43
N PRO A 137 8.70 15.04 3.47
CA PRO A 137 8.27 14.83 4.85
C PRO A 137 7.08 15.71 5.24
N LEU A 138 6.19 15.16 6.08
CA LEU A 138 5.10 15.86 6.77
C LEU A 138 4.11 16.62 5.85
N SER A 139 4.13 16.31 4.55
CA SER A 139 3.26 16.92 3.54
C SER A 139 2.66 15.91 2.59
N LYS A 140 3.28 14.73 2.48
CA LYS A 140 2.78 13.61 1.70
C LYS A 140 2.34 12.48 2.61
N VAL A 141 1.25 11.83 2.21
CA VAL A 141 0.81 10.57 2.82
C VAL A 141 0.79 9.45 1.81
N VAL A 142 1.19 8.29 2.28
CA VAL A 142 1.15 7.02 1.57
C VAL A 142 -0.14 6.31 1.99
N ILE A 143 -0.96 5.96 1.02
CA ILE A 143 -2.33 5.47 1.21
C ILE A 143 -2.41 4.04 0.68
N TYR A 144 -2.71 3.12 1.58
CA TYR A 144 -2.85 1.69 1.29
C TYR A 144 -4.32 1.28 1.31
N ASN A 145 -4.75 0.57 0.26
CA ASN A 145 -6.00 -0.18 0.33
C ASN A 145 -5.78 -1.46 1.16
N MET A 146 -6.24 -1.45 2.41
CA MET A 146 -5.95 -2.51 3.37
C MET A 146 -6.56 -3.85 2.93
N GLY A 147 -7.77 -3.81 2.37
CA GLY A 147 -8.41 -5.02 1.85
C GLY A 147 -7.60 -5.67 0.73
N HIS A 148 -7.01 -4.86 -0.16
CA HIS A 148 -6.28 -5.38 -1.31
C HIS A 148 -4.90 -5.92 -0.92
N ILE A 149 -4.14 -5.15 -0.12
CA ILE A 149 -2.78 -5.53 0.26
C ILE A 149 -2.74 -6.80 1.12
N PHE A 150 -3.62 -6.95 2.12
CA PHE A 150 -3.63 -8.15 2.94
C PHE A 150 -4.18 -9.37 2.21
N ALA A 151 -5.15 -9.18 1.30
CA ALA A 151 -5.60 -10.28 0.44
C ALA A 151 -4.49 -10.84 -0.46
N LEU A 152 -3.52 -10.01 -0.87
CA LEU A 152 -2.31 -10.46 -1.55
C LEU A 152 -1.38 -11.18 -0.58
N LEU A 153 -1.03 -10.54 0.53
CA LEU A 153 -0.05 -11.07 1.47
C LEU A 153 -0.48 -12.38 2.12
N ASP A 154 -1.78 -12.59 2.38
CA ASP A 154 -2.33 -13.85 2.89
C ASP A 154 -2.23 -15.01 1.88
N ARG A 155 -2.05 -14.74 0.58
CA ARG A 155 -1.87 -15.78 -0.46
C ARG A 155 -0.43 -16.25 -0.59
N ILE A 156 0.52 -15.48 -0.06
CA ILE A 156 1.94 -15.77 -0.17
C ILE A 156 2.37 -16.49 1.10
N ASP A 157 2.64 -17.79 1.01
CA ASP A 157 3.32 -18.50 2.09
C ASP A 157 4.77 -18.03 2.14
N TYR A 158 5.25 -17.66 3.33
CA TYR A 158 6.63 -17.28 3.57
C TYR A 158 7.64 -18.30 3.01
N LYS A 159 7.31 -19.60 3.10
CA LYS A 159 8.16 -20.68 2.58
C LYS A 159 8.36 -20.60 1.08
N ASP A 160 7.37 -20.11 0.35
CA ASP A 160 7.36 -20.02 -1.10
C ASP A 160 7.76 -18.64 -1.63
N VAL A 161 8.05 -17.66 -0.75
CA VAL A 161 8.42 -16.30 -1.17
C VAL A 161 9.59 -16.30 -2.16
N HIS A 162 10.58 -17.17 -1.96
CA HIS A 162 11.74 -17.27 -2.86
C HIS A 162 11.41 -17.74 -4.29
N ARG A 163 10.21 -18.30 -4.50
CA ARG A 163 9.72 -18.76 -5.80
C ARG A 163 8.90 -17.72 -6.53
N ILE A 164 8.60 -16.59 -5.89
CA ILE A 164 7.80 -15.53 -6.50
C ILE A 164 8.50 -15.03 -7.75
N GLU A 165 7.70 -14.84 -8.80
CA GLU A 165 8.10 -14.18 -10.02
C GLU A 165 7.25 -12.94 -10.27
N PHE A 166 7.86 -11.97 -10.95
CA PHE A 166 7.26 -10.68 -11.28
C PHE A 166 7.73 -10.23 -12.66
N ASP A 167 6.79 -9.93 -13.56
CA ASP A 167 7.06 -9.50 -14.95
C ASP A 167 7.06 -7.98 -15.11
N GLY A 168 6.77 -7.23 -14.05
CA GLY A 168 6.54 -5.79 -14.11
C GLY A 168 5.08 -5.40 -13.88
N GLU A 169 4.13 -6.33 -13.97
CA GLU A 169 2.70 -6.06 -13.76
C GLU A 169 2.05 -7.03 -12.79
N THR A 170 2.39 -8.32 -12.89
CA THR A 170 1.74 -9.41 -12.16
C THR A 170 2.74 -10.14 -11.28
N LEU A 171 2.31 -10.51 -10.07
CA LEU A 171 3.05 -11.38 -9.17
C LEU A 171 2.48 -12.80 -9.24
N TRP A 172 3.30 -13.82 -9.51
CA TRP A 172 2.86 -15.21 -9.54
C TRP A 172 3.83 -16.17 -8.85
N LEU A 173 3.29 -17.33 -8.46
CA LEU A 173 4.04 -18.46 -7.93
C LEU A 173 4.04 -19.59 -8.98
N PRO A 174 5.21 -20.04 -9.46
CA PRO A 174 5.31 -21.18 -10.36
C PRO A 174 4.74 -22.44 -9.69
N ALA A 175 3.96 -23.25 -10.44
CA ALA A 175 3.49 -24.54 -9.97
C ALA A 175 4.67 -25.46 -9.57
N GLU A 176 4.49 -26.29 -8.54
CA GLU A 176 5.47 -27.32 -8.20
C GLU A 176 5.63 -28.29 -9.38
N GLN A 177 6.88 -28.54 -9.77
CA GLN A 177 7.25 -29.53 -10.79
C GLN A 177 7.40 -30.92 -10.19
#